data_AF-A0A4S2SWP4-F1
#
_entry.id   AF-A0A4S2SWP4-F1
#
_cell.length_a   1.000
_cell.length_b   1.000
_cell.length_c   1.000
_cell.angle_alpha   90.00
_cell.angle_beta   90.00
_cell.angle_gamma   90.00
#
_symmetry.space_group_name_H-M   'P 1'
#
loop_
_entity.id
_entity.type
_entity.pdbx_description
1 polymer ?
#
loop_
_entity_poly.entity_id
_entity_poly.type
_entity_poly.pdbx_seq_one_letter_code
_entity_poly.pdbx_strand_id
1 'polypeptide(L)'
;MSSDAHREEPGRDLSTWTLDQLQMFIHDACGQQLETARVAAQGQAYDSSHPLEARRQWAKLALLANRRMLDHAEGHPARVAQQEFMFRMWVIDCLGPDDTDIDWLPEALASDTLDALTFTPPQAAGLAEGWRDLPNEQICELRRHKN
;
A
#
# COMPACT_ATOMS: atom_id res chain seq x y z
N MET A 1 35.59 7.93 24.09
CA MET A 1 35.50 9.04 23.11
C MET A 1 35.38 8.36 21.76
N SER A 2 34.17 8.19 21.21
CA SER A 2 33.43 9.19 20.41
C SER A 2 34.31 9.65 19.24
N SER A 3 33.95 9.46 17.98
CA SER A 3 32.64 9.53 17.35
C SER A 3 32.70 8.69 16.08
N ASP A 4 31.97 7.57 16.05
CA ASP A 4 31.68 6.90 14.79
C ASP A 4 30.64 7.77 14.09
N ALA A 5 31.06 8.41 13.00
CA ALA A 5 30.20 9.29 12.24
C ALA A 5 29.11 8.43 11.59
N HIS A 6 27.96 8.33 12.26
CA HIS A 6 26.69 8.08 11.57
C HIS A 6 26.54 9.19 10.53
N ARG A 7 27.01 8.88 9.34
CA ARG A 7 26.70 9.59 8.12
C ARG A 7 25.25 9.23 7.83
N GLU A 8 24.31 9.91 8.50
CA GLU A 8 23.01 10.16 7.91
C GLU A 8 23.32 10.82 6.57
N GLU A 9 23.19 10.07 5.47
CA GLU A 9 23.16 10.70 4.17
C GLU A 9 22.08 11.78 4.21
N PRO A 10 22.38 13.02 3.79
CA PRO A 10 21.41 14.11 3.87
C PRO A 10 20.16 13.64 3.14
N GLY A 11 19.05 13.52 3.90
CA GLY A 11 17.76 13.10 3.39
C GLY A 11 17.42 13.92 2.16
N ARG A 12 17.57 13.31 0.97
CA ARG A 12 17.10 13.90 -0.28
C ARG A 12 15.60 14.01 -0.11
N ASP A 13 15.12 15.23 -0.04
CA ASP A 13 13.68 15.49 0.03
C ASP A 13 13.05 15.02 -1.28
N LEU A 14 12.51 13.80 -1.27
CA LEU A 14 11.87 13.19 -2.43
C LEU A 14 10.59 13.92 -2.82
N SER A 15 10.02 14.74 -1.92
CA SER A 15 8.80 15.49 -2.21
C SER A 15 9.02 16.58 -3.25
N THR A 16 10.25 17.09 -3.42
CA THR A 16 10.57 18.11 -4.43
C THR A 16 10.96 17.51 -5.78
N TRP A 17 10.96 16.18 -5.91
CA TRP A 17 11.41 15.51 -7.12
C TRP A 17 10.35 15.58 -8.21
N THR A 18 10.82 15.58 -9.45
CA THR A 18 9.94 15.41 -10.62
C THR A 18 9.45 13.97 -10.72
N LEU A 19 8.38 13.77 -11.48
CA LEU A 19 7.77 12.46 -11.67
C LEU A 19 8.78 11.44 -12.23
N ASP A 20 9.52 11.82 -13.26
CA ASP A 20 10.53 10.96 -13.91
C ASP A 20 11.66 10.57 -12.95
N GLN A 21 12.14 11.52 -12.13
CA GLN A 21 13.17 11.25 -11.13
C GLN A 21 12.71 10.23 -10.09
N LEU A 22 11.48 10.41 -9.58
CA LEU A 22 10.95 9.51 -8.57
C LEU A 22 10.61 8.13 -9.18
N GLN A 23 10.19 8.08 -10.44
CA GLN A 23 9.96 6.83 -11.16
C GLN A 23 11.23 6.02 -11.38
N MET A 24 12.31 6.65 -11.85
CA MET A 24 13.60 5.96 -11.96
C MET A 24 14.07 5.45 -10.60
N PHE A 25 13.89 6.24 -9.53
CA PHE A 25 14.27 5.84 -8.19
C PHE A 25 13.50 4.64 -7.67
N ILE A 26 12.17 4.61 -7.85
CA ILE A 26 11.31 3.48 -7.42
C ILE A 26 11.73 2.17 -8.09
N HIS A 27 12.24 2.22 -9.31
CA HIS A 27 12.68 1.03 -10.03
C HIS A 27 13.85 0.30 -9.35
N ASP A 28 14.72 1.05 -8.68
CA ASP A 28 15.94 0.52 -8.05
C ASP A 28 15.87 0.49 -6.52
N ALA A 29 14.88 1.18 -5.93
CA ALA A 29 14.69 1.26 -4.49
C ALA A 29 14.13 -0.04 -3.90
N CYS A 30 14.43 -0.26 -2.61
CA CYS A 30 13.89 -1.36 -1.82
C CYS A 30 13.56 -0.93 -0.38
N GLY A 31 12.75 -1.74 0.32
CA GLY A 31 12.44 -1.54 1.73
C GLY A 31 11.95 -0.13 2.07
N GLN A 32 12.59 0.51 3.04
CA GLN A 32 12.19 1.84 3.53
C GLN A 32 12.31 2.95 2.47
N GLN A 33 13.19 2.80 1.48
CA GLN A 33 13.32 3.79 0.39
C GLN A 33 12.06 3.80 -0.49
N LEU A 34 11.45 2.63 -0.74
CA LEU A 34 10.18 2.55 -1.45
C LEU A 34 9.04 3.20 -0.64
N GLU A 35 9.01 3.00 0.68
CA GLU A 35 8.00 3.65 1.54
C GLU A 35 8.13 5.19 1.46
N THR A 36 9.35 5.73 1.55
CA THR A 36 9.56 7.18 1.43
C THR A 36 9.13 7.70 0.06
N ALA A 37 9.47 7.00 -1.02
CA ALA A 37 9.06 7.36 -2.38
C ALA A 37 7.53 7.29 -2.55
N ARG A 38 6.90 6.26 -1.99
CA ARG A 38 5.43 6.08 -1.97
C ARG A 38 4.74 7.26 -1.30
N VAL A 39 5.23 7.67 -0.12
CA VAL A 39 4.68 8.82 0.64
C VAL A 39 4.87 10.13 -0.13
N ALA A 40 6.04 10.36 -0.74
CA ALA A 40 6.29 11.55 -1.54
C ALA A 40 5.34 11.63 -2.75
N ALA A 41 5.20 10.54 -3.52
CA ALA A 41 4.28 10.46 -4.65
C ALA A 41 2.81 10.66 -4.21
N GLN A 42 2.41 10.05 -3.09
CA GLN A 42 1.07 10.22 -2.52
C GLN A 42 0.79 11.67 -2.12
N GLY A 43 1.77 12.36 -1.52
CA GLY A 43 1.66 13.79 -1.19
C GLY A 43 1.40 14.64 -2.44
N GLN A 44 2.11 14.36 -3.54
CA GLN A 44 1.93 15.06 -4.81
C GLN A 44 0.58 14.76 -5.49
N ALA A 45 0.04 13.56 -5.29
CA ALA A 45 -1.32 13.20 -5.73
C ALA A 45 -2.39 13.95 -4.92
N TYR A 46 -2.14 14.18 -3.63
CA TYR A 46 -3.06 14.90 -2.72
C TYR A 46 -3.08 16.40 -2.97
N ASP A 47 -2.03 16.97 -3.55
CA ASP A 47 -1.96 18.39 -3.83
C ASP A 47 -3.01 18.83 -4.86
N SER A 48 -4.07 19.48 -4.38
CA SER A 48 -5.15 20.02 -5.20
C SER A 48 -4.73 21.19 -6.11
N SER A 49 -3.53 21.76 -5.91
CA SER A 49 -2.98 22.78 -6.81
C SER A 49 -2.51 22.18 -8.14
N HIS A 50 -2.25 20.86 -8.18
CA HIS A 50 -1.89 20.16 -9.39
C HIS A 50 -3.10 19.87 -10.29
N PRO A 51 -2.91 19.91 -11.64
CA PRO A 51 -3.91 19.43 -12.57
C PRO A 51 -4.29 17.96 -12.30
N LEU A 52 -5.53 17.58 -12.61
CA LEU A 52 -6.05 16.22 -12.38
C LEU A 52 -5.13 15.14 -12.97
N GLU A 53 -4.69 15.31 -14.21
CA GLU A 53 -3.80 14.36 -14.89
C GLU A 53 -2.45 14.21 -14.17
N ALA A 54 -1.87 15.30 -13.67
CA ALA A 54 -0.63 15.22 -12.90
C ALA A 54 -0.86 14.46 -11.58
N ARG A 55 -1.95 14.75 -10.87
CA ARG A 55 -2.33 14.03 -9.64
C ARG A 55 -2.53 12.54 -9.88
N ARG A 56 -3.14 12.18 -11.01
CA ARG A 56 -3.34 10.80 -11.47
C ARG A 56 -2.01 10.09 -11.75
N GLN A 57 -1.07 10.75 -12.42
CA GLN A 57 0.28 10.20 -12.66
C GLN A 57 1.05 10.00 -11.35
N TRP A 58 0.96 10.94 -10.41
CA TRP A 58 1.54 10.78 -9.07
C TRP A 58 0.90 9.65 -8.28
N ALA A 59 -0.42 9.49 -8.36
CA ALA A 59 -1.13 8.38 -7.74
C ALA A 59 -0.65 7.03 -8.30
N LYS A 60 -0.44 6.94 -9.62
CA LYS A 60 0.15 5.74 -10.23
C LYS A 60 1.52 5.40 -9.69
N LEU A 61 2.34 6.42 -9.49
CA LEU A 61 3.67 6.23 -9.00
C LEU A 61 3.69 5.73 -7.54
N ALA A 62 2.79 6.25 -6.71
CA ALA A 62 2.59 5.76 -5.35
C ALA A 62 2.12 4.30 -5.32
N LEU A 63 1.16 3.92 -6.17
CA LEU A 63 0.68 2.53 -6.28
C LEU A 63 1.78 1.58 -6.76
N LEU A 64 2.60 2.00 -7.73
CA LEU A 64 3.75 1.23 -8.20
C LEU A 64 4.75 0.97 -7.07
N ALA A 65 5.10 1.99 -6.29
CA ALA A 65 6.00 1.84 -5.15
C ALA A 65 5.43 0.85 -4.12
N ASN A 66 4.12 0.90 -3.87
CA ASN A 66 3.45 0.01 -2.92
C ASN A 66 3.42 -1.45 -3.40
N ARG A 67 3.20 -1.70 -4.70
CA ARG A 67 3.33 -3.06 -5.28
C ARG A 67 4.71 -3.64 -5.12
N ARG A 68 5.74 -2.85 -5.43
CA ARG A 68 7.13 -3.28 -5.24
C ARG A 68 7.44 -3.58 -3.78
N MET A 69 6.85 -2.83 -2.84
CA MET A 69 6.97 -3.18 -1.43
C MET A 69 6.33 -4.52 -1.11
N LEU A 70 5.16 -4.83 -1.68
CA LEU A 70 4.46 -6.09 -1.49
C LEU A 70 5.29 -7.28 -2.01
N ASP A 71 5.88 -7.14 -3.20
CA ASP A 71 6.76 -8.15 -3.82
C ASP A 71 8.00 -8.48 -2.98
N HIS A 72 8.43 -7.53 -2.14
CA HIS A 72 9.61 -7.63 -1.28
C HIS A 72 9.28 -7.69 0.22
N ALA A 73 8.00 -7.83 0.61
CA ALA A 73 7.58 -7.75 2.00
C ALA A 73 7.87 -9.06 2.76
N GLU A 74 9.09 -9.21 3.28
CA GLU A 74 9.33 -10.17 4.36
C GLU A 74 8.67 -9.67 5.65
N GLY A 75 7.51 -10.23 5.99
CA GLY A 75 6.90 -10.12 7.33
C GLY A 75 5.77 -9.09 7.52
N HIS A 76 5.48 -8.20 6.56
CA HIS A 76 4.41 -7.19 6.70
C HIS A 76 3.44 -7.03 5.50
N PRO A 77 3.00 -8.11 4.80
CA PRO A 77 2.13 -7.99 3.63
C PRO A 77 0.77 -7.35 3.94
N ALA A 78 0.19 -7.61 5.12
CA ALA A 78 -1.11 -7.06 5.51
C ALA A 78 -1.12 -5.53 5.61
N ARG A 79 -0.04 -4.92 6.13
CA ARG A 79 0.08 -3.45 6.24
C ARG A 79 0.12 -2.82 4.85
N VAL A 80 0.93 -3.38 3.96
CA VAL A 80 1.11 -2.87 2.59
C VAL A 80 -0.18 -3.04 1.78
N ALA A 81 -0.87 -4.17 1.94
CA ALA A 81 -2.18 -4.41 1.33
C ALA A 81 -3.25 -3.43 1.85
N GLN A 82 -3.27 -3.14 3.16
CA GLN A 82 -4.17 -2.13 3.73
C GLN A 82 -3.86 -0.73 3.17
N GLN A 83 -2.59 -0.38 3.01
CA GLN A 83 -2.18 0.90 2.41
C GLN A 83 -2.60 0.98 0.93
N GLU A 84 -2.47 -0.11 0.17
CA GLU A 84 -2.95 -0.21 -1.22
C GLU A 84 -4.45 0.07 -1.27
N PHE A 85 -5.22 -0.64 -0.44
CA PHE A 85 -6.67 -0.53 -0.38
C PHE A 85 -7.12 0.91 -0.07
N MET A 86 -6.60 1.48 1.03
CA MET A 86 -6.98 2.83 1.46
C MET A 86 -6.63 3.88 0.40
N PHE A 87 -5.49 3.73 -0.26
CA PHE A 87 -5.07 4.68 -1.27
C PHE A 87 -5.87 4.53 -2.58
N ARG A 88 -6.15 3.31 -3.04
CA ARG A 88 -7.03 3.08 -4.21
C ARG A 88 -8.46 3.57 -3.97
N MET A 89 -9.02 3.34 -2.78
CA MET A 89 -10.30 3.93 -2.38
C MET A 89 -10.29 5.45 -2.53
N TRP A 90 -9.25 6.12 -2.01
CA TRP A 90 -9.11 7.56 -2.13
C TRP A 90 -8.95 8.01 -3.59
N VAL A 91 -8.16 7.30 -4.40
CA VAL A 91 -7.96 7.63 -5.83
C VAL A 91 -9.28 7.57 -6.58
N ILE A 92 -10.08 6.52 -6.37
CA ILE A 92 -11.38 6.35 -7.03
C ILE A 92 -12.34 7.47 -6.59
N ASP A 93 -12.41 7.75 -5.30
CA ASP A 93 -13.33 8.75 -4.74
C ASP A 93 -12.95 10.19 -5.14
N CYS A 94 -11.65 10.53 -5.11
CA CYS A 94 -11.18 11.90 -5.31
C CYS A 94 -10.68 12.22 -6.73
N LEU A 95 -10.20 11.24 -7.48
CA LEU A 95 -9.67 11.41 -8.85
C LEU A 95 -10.55 10.75 -9.91
N GLY A 96 -11.59 10.03 -9.49
CA GLY A 96 -12.55 9.33 -10.34
C GLY A 96 -12.05 7.97 -10.84
N PRO A 97 -12.96 7.02 -11.10
CA PRO A 97 -12.60 5.73 -11.70
C PRO A 97 -12.09 5.91 -13.13
N ASP A 98 -11.34 4.91 -13.61
CA ASP A 98 -10.91 4.78 -15.00
C ASP A 98 -11.02 3.33 -15.44
N ASP A 99 -11.93 3.07 -16.37
CA ASP A 99 -12.23 1.72 -16.85
C ASP A 99 -11.09 1.09 -17.66
N THR A 100 -10.12 1.91 -18.10
CA THR A 100 -8.93 1.43 -18.80
C THR A 100 -7.82 0.99 -17.86
N ASP A 101 -7.98 1.26 -16.56
CA ASP A 101 -6.95 1.04 -15.57
C ASP A 101 -7.43 0.26 -14.34
N ILE A 102 -6.91 -0.95 -14.19
CA ILE A 102 -7.28 -1.87 -13.13
C ILE A 102 -7.12 -1.29 -11.72
N ASP A 103 -6.18 -0.37 -11.52
CA ASP A 103 -5.97 0.20 -10.19
C ASP A 103 -7.09 1.12 -9.75
N TRP A 104 -7.82 1.68 -10.73
CA TRP A 104 -8.88 2.65 -10.52
C TRP A 104 -10.26 2.04 -10.77
N LEU A 105 -10.31 0.75 -11.09
CA LEU A 105 -11.54 -0.02 -11.17
C LEU A 105 -12.06 -0.37 -9.76
N PRO A 106 -13.27 0.09 -9.37
CA PRO A 106 -13.88 -0.29 -8.10
C PRO A 106 -14.07 -1.81 -7.94
N GLU A 107 -14.42 -2.50 -9.03
CA GLU A 107 -14.63 -3.95 -9.04
C GLU A 107 -13.32 -4.70 -8.80
N ALA A 108 -12.21 -4.23 -9.39
CA ALA A 108 -10.89 -4.81 -9.16
C ALA A 108 -10.46 -4.59 -7.69
N LEU A 109 -10.70 -3.41 -7.14
CA LEU A 109 -10.42 -3.13 -5.73
C LEU A 109 -11.24 -4.03 -4.79
N ALA A 110 -12.52 -4.25 -5.10
CA ALA A 110 -13.37 -5.17 -4.33
C ALA A 110 -12.86 -6.61 -4.42
N SER A 111 -12.48 -7.08 -5.61
CA SER A 111 -11.90 -8.41 -5.81
C SER A 111 -10.60 -8.58 -5.02
N ASP A 112 -9.66 -7.64 -5.16
CA ASP A 112 -8.37 -7.68 -4.46
C ASP A 112 -8.53 -7.65 -2.94
N THR A 113 -9.55 -6.92 -2.44
CA THR A 113 -9.88 -6.89 -1.01
C THR A 113 -10.37 -8.25 -0.52
N LEU A 114 -11.20 -8.92 -1.31
CA LEU A 114 -11.69 -10.26 -0.98
C LEU A 114 -10.55 -11.30 -1.06
N ASP A 115 -9.67 -11.20 -2.04
CA ASP A 115 -8.52 -12.09 -2.21
C ASP A 115 -7.46 -11.91 -1.10
N ALA A 116 -7.37 -10.70 -0.52
CA ALA A 116 -6.50 -10.44 0.63
C ALA A 116 -7.02 -11.05 1.95
N LEU A 117 -8.28 -11.51 2.00
CA LEU A 117 -8.82 -12.16 3.20
C LEU A 117 -8.23 -13.57 3.36
N THR A 118 -7.64 -13.82 4.53
CA THR A 118 -7.10 -15.15 4.88
C THR A 118 -8.18 -16.24 4.93
N PHE A 119 -9.42 -15.85 5.26
CA PHE A 119 -10.56 -16.76 5.25
C PHE A 119 -11.61 -16.27 4.27
N THR A 120 -12.09 -17.18 3.42
CA THR A 120 -13.31 -16.92 2.66
C THR A 120 -14.49 -16.77 3.62
N PRO A 121 -15.56 -16.04 3.25
CA PRO A 121 -16.73 -15.88 4.11
C PRO A 121 -17.33 -17.20 4.65
N PRO A 122 -17.45 -18.28 3.85
CA PRO A 122 -17.91 -19.58 4.37
C PRO A 122 -16.95 -20.22 5.38
N GLN A 123 -15.64 -20.11 5.16
CA GLN A 123 -14.63 -20.63 6.11
C GLN A 123 -14.67 -19.85 7.43
N ALA A 124 -14.76 -18.52 7.36
CA ALA A 124 -14.90 -17.69 8.54
C ALA A 124 -16.18 -18.03 9.32
N ALA A 125 -17.30 -18.28 8.64
CA ALA A 125 -18.55 -18.70 9.26
C ALA A 125 -18.43 -20.06 9.97
N GLY A 126 -17.84 -21.07 9.30
CA GLY A 126 -17.63 -22.39 9.90
C GLY A 126 -16.69 -22.36 11.10
N LEU A 127 -15.63 -21.55 11.05
CA LEU A 127 -14.72 -21.32 12.17
C LEU A 127 -15.41 -20.57 13.33
N ALA A 128 -16.31 -19.63 13.01
CA ALA A 128 -17.06 -18.87 14.01
C ALA A 128 -18.16 -19.71 14.70
N GLU A 129 -18.74 -20.70 14.05
CA GLU A 129 -19.73 -21.59 14.68
C GLU A 129 -19.08 -22.52 15.72
N GLY A 130 -17.85 -22.99 15.46
CA GLY A 130 -17.10 -23.92 16.31
C GLY A 130 -15.98 -23.32 17.15
N TRP A 131 -15.89 -21.99 17.27
CA TRP A 131 -14.67 -21.31 17.76
C TRP A 131 -14.20 -21.72 19.16
N ARG A 132 -15.11 -22.21 20.02
CA ARG A 132 -14.77 -22.64 21.40
C ARG A 132 -14.01 -23.97 21.43
N ASP A 133 -14.13 -24.77 20.39
CA ASP A 133 -13.53 -26.09 20.27
C ASP A 133 -12.25 -26.07 19.39
N LEU A 134 -11.88 -24.90 18.86
CA LEU A 134 -10.68 -24.73 18.04
C LEU A 134 -9.40 -24.73 18.89
N PRO A 135 -8.26 -25.21 18.35
CA PRO A 135 -6.95 -25.01 18.97
C PRO A 135 -6.66 -23.53 19.20
N ASN A 136 -5.96 -23.21 20.30
CA ASN A 136 -5.65 -21.83 20.69
C ASN A 136 -4.98 -21.01 19.58
N GLU A 137 -4.14 -21.63 18.75
CA GLU A 137 -3.48 -20.98 17.61
C GLU A 137 -4.50 -20.44 16.58
N GLN A 138 -5.52 -21.23 16.24
CA GLN A 138 -6.58 -20.83 15.32
C GLN A 138 -7.53 -19.78 15.93
N ILE A 139 -7.77 -19.85 17.24
CA ILE A 139 -8.51 -18.80 17.97
C ILE A 139 -7.74 -17.47 17.92
N CYS A 140 -6.41 -17.51 18.08
CA CYS A 140 -5.57 -16.32 17.97
C CYS A 140 -5.57 -15.73 16.55
N GLU A 141 -5.51 -16.56 15.51
CA GLU A 141 -5.65 -16.11 14.11
C GLU A 141 -7.02 -15.47 13.87
N LEU A 142 -8.12 -16.10 14.24
CA LEU A 142 -9.46 -15.52 14.14
C LEU A 142 -9.58 -14.19 14.86
N ARG A 143 -8.99 -14.06 16.06
CA ARG A 143 -8.97 -12.79 16.81
C ARG A 143 -8.15 -11.71 16.10
N ARG A 144 -7.07 -12.05 15.39
CA ARG A 144 -6.28 -11.10 14.59
C ARG A 144 -7.03 -10.61 13.35
N HIS A 145 -7.91 -11.42 12.78
CA HIS A 145 -8.72 -11.01 11.63
C HIS A 145 -9.98 -10.23 12.02
N LYS A 146 -10.48 -10.43 13.25
CA LYS A 146 -11.67 -9.72 13.77
C LYS A 146 -11.35 -8.31 14.28
N ASN A 147 -10.17 -8.11 14.87
CA ASN A 147 -9.76 -6.86 15.51
C ASN A 147 -8.89 -6.02 14.58
#